data_AF-A0A7X0G599-F1
#
_entry.id   AF-A0A7X0G599-F1
#
_cell.length_a   1.000
_cell.length_b   1.000
_cell.length_c   1.000
_cell.angle_alpha   90.00
_cell.angle_beta   90.00
_cell.angle_gamma   90.00
#
_symmetry.space_group_name_H-M   'P 1'
#
loop_
_entity.id
_entity.type
_entity.pdbx_description
1 polymer ?
#
loop_
_entity_poly.entity_id
_entity_poly.type
_entity_poly.pdbx_seq_one_letter_code
_entity_poly.pdbx_strand_id
1 'polypeptide(L)'
;MTASTELTGQSSPLVPGDLFARHQTITGLRALADFLEANPAVPVDEYGQHFHVFIRLSEDASTALVDQTAALMGVQVTDDRQCGGHYFAERTFGRITYSIVHIPERHRRESRARRSYDSNIVLDPDADMDRSIDRDRFGGFA
;
A
#
# COMPACT_ATOMS: atom_id res chain seq x y z
N MET A 1 31.53 -36.11 19.03
CA MET A 1 30.19 -36.10 19.66
C MET A 1 30.07 -34.74 20.33
N THR A 2 29.19 -33.81 19.95
CA THR A 2 27.93 -33.87 19.20
C THR A 2 27.67 -32.49 18.59
N ALA A 3 27.05 -32.49 17.41
CA ALA A 3 26.46 -31.32 16.76
C ALA A 3 25.24 -30.79 17.53
N SER A 4 24.94 -29.52 17.36
CA SER A 4 23.59 -28.93 17.58
C SER A 4 23.50 -27.78 16.56
N THR A 5 23.16 -28.06 15.31
CA THR A 5 21.81 -28.26 14.76
C THR A 5 20.89 -27.07 15.01
N GLU A 6 20.86 -26.21 13.98
CA GLU A 6 19.72 -25.51 13.40
C GLU A 6 18.59 -25.01 14.33
N LEU A 7 18.56 -23.69 14.53
CA LEU A 7 17.34 -22.97 14.90
C LEU A 7 16.57 -22.62 13.61
N THR A 8 15.69 -23.55 13.24
CA THR A 8 14.76 -23.42 12.12
C THR A 8 13.82 -22.23 12.35
N GLY A 9 13.62 -21.44 11.29
CA GLY A 9 12.76 -20.27 11.28
C GLY A 9 11.37 -20.56 11.85
N GLN A 10 11.04 -19.88 12.95
CA GLN A 10 9.71 -19.88 13.52
C GLN A 10 8.80 -19.02 12.63
N SER A 11 8.19 -19.63 11.61
CA SER A 11 6.93 -19.13 11.07
C SER A 11 5.94 -19.12 12.23
N SER A 12 5.48 -17.92 12.61
CA SER A 12 4.45 -17.74 13.62
C SER A 12 3.27 -18.68 13.32
N PRO A 13 2.64 -19.30 14.34
CA PRO A 13 1.53 -20.19 14.12
C PRO A 13 0.40 -19.43 13.42
N LEU A 14 0.00 -19.92 12.25
CA LEU A 14 -1.11 -19.39 11.46
C LEU A 14 -2.34 -19.32 12.37
N VAL A 15 -2.79 -18.12 12.71
CA VAL A 15 -4.00 -17.94 13.50
C VAL A 15 -5.19 -18.42 12.66
N PRO A 16 -6.15 -19.20 13.20
CA PRO A 16 -7.28 -19.71 12.42
C PRO A 16 -8.05 -18.62 11.64
N GLY A 17 -8.10 -17.40 12.18
CA GLY A 17 -8.67 -16.23 11.48
C GLY A 17 -7.94 -15.88 10.19
N ASP A 18 -6.61 -16.01 10.16
CA ASP A 18 -5.80 -15.75 8.96
C ASP A 18 -6.03 -16.80 7.88
N LEU A 19 -6.27 -18.06 8.27
CA LEU A 19 -6.61 -19.13 7.34
C LEU A 19 -7.97 -18.90 6.68
N PHE A 20 -8.96 -18.48 7.47
CA PHE A 20 -10.29 -18.14 6.96
C PHE A 20 -10.24 -16.92 6.03
N ALA A 21 -9.57 -15.84 6.44
CA ALA A 21 -9.39 -14.64 5.63
C ALA A 21 -8.66 -14.95 4.31
N ARG A 22 -7.60 -15.78 4.37
CA ARG A 22 -6.88 -16.25 3.19
C ARG A 22 -7.80 -17.04 2.25
N HIS A 23 -8.58 -17.98 2.77
CA HIS A 23 -9.50 -18.78 1.97
C HIS A 23 -10.56 -17.90 1.27
N GLN A 24 -11.17 -16.97 1.99
CA GLN A 24 -12.15 -16.03 1.42
C GLN A 24 -11.53 -15.14 0.35
N THR A 25 -10.33 -14.62 0.59
CA THR A 25 -9.61 -13.76 -0.38
C THR A 25 -9.33 -14.52 -1.68
N ILE A 26 -8.80 -15.74 -1.59
CA ILE A 26 -8.51 -16.58 -2.76
C ILE A 26 -9.80 -16.91 -3.53
N THR A 27 -10.87 -17.25 -2.81
CA THR A 27 -12.17 -17.58 -3.42
C THR A 27 -12.75 -16.37 -4.16
N GLY A 28 -12.73 -15.20 -3.54
CA GLY A 28 -13.21 -13.96 -4.16
C GLY A 28 -12.40 -13.55 -5.39
N LEU A 29 -11.07 -13.67 -5.34
CA LEU A 29 -10.21 -13.35 -6.49
C LEU A 29 -10.45 -14.27 -7.69
N ARG A 30 -10.70 -15.56 -7.44
CA ARG A 30 -11.07 -16.51 -8.52
C ARG A 30 -12.43 -16.16 -9.12
N ALA A 31 -13.43 -15.92 -8.28
CA ALA A 31 -14.76 -15.52 -8.75
C ALA A 31 -14.73 -14.20 -9.55
N LEU A 32 -13.90 -13.24 -9.14
CA LEU A 32 -13.69 -12.00 -9.91
C LEU A 32 -13.05 -12.27 -11.27
N ALA A 33 -12.04 -13.15 -11.33
CA ALA A 33 -11.41 -13.52 -12.59
C ALA A 33 -12.43 -14.16 -13.55
N ASP A 34 -13.21 -15.14 -13.05
CA ASP A 34 -14.26 -15.81 -13.83
C ASP A 34 -15.31 -14.80 -14.35
N PHE A 35 -15.70 -13.84 -13.50
CA PHE A 35 -16.66 -12.80 -13.88
C PHE A 35 -16.13 -11.88 -14.99
N LEU A 36 -14.87 -11.44 -14.90
CA LEU A 36 -14.25 -10.58 -15.92
C LEU A 36 -14.05 -11.32 -17.24
N GLU A 37 -13.70 -12.61 -17.20
CA GLU A 37 -13.60 -13.45 -18.40
C GLU A 37 -14.96 -13.62 -19.09
N ALA A 38 -16.03 -13.83 -18.32
CA ALA A 38 -17.39 -13.99 -18.86
C ALA A 38 -18.02 -12.68 -19.37
N ASN A 39 -17.48 -11.51 -18.97
CA ASN A 39 -18.08 -10.21 -19.29
C ASN A 39 -17.06 -9.22 -19.90
N PRO A 40 -16.65 -9.38 -21.17
CA PRO A 40 -15.64 -8.52 -21.82
C PRO A 40 -16.03 -7.03 -21.94
N ALA A 41 -17.30 -6.70 -21.77
CA ALA A 41 -17.79 -5.32 -21.80
C ALA A 41 -17.53 -4.58 -20.47
N VAL A 42 -17.18 -5.28 -19.39
CA VAL A 42 -16.86 -4.65 -18.11
C VAL A 42 -15.44 -4.07 -18.19
N PRO A 43 -15.27 -2.75 -17.99
CA PRO A 43 -13.95 -2.16 -18.00
C PRO A 43 -13.14 -2.63 -16.78
N VAL A 44 -11.85 -2.83 -17.01
CA VAL A 44 -10.85 -3.11 -15.96
C VAL A 44 -9.99 -1.88 -15.79
N ASP A 45 -9.60 -1.58 -14.56
CA ASP A 45 -8.69 -0.47 -14.28
C ASP A 45 -7.36 -0.63 -15.03
N GLU A 46 -7.01 0.39 -15.80
CA GLU A 46 -5.76 0.44 -16.56
C GLU A 46 -4.54 0.55 -15.64
N TYR A 47 -4.69 1.08 -14.43
CA TYR A 47 -3.58 1.24 -13.49
C TYR A 47 -3.36 0.00 -12.61
N GLY A 48 -4.23 -1.00 -12.72
CA GLY A 48 -4.15 -2.23 -11.95
C GLY A 48 -4.69 -2.08 -10.52
N GLN A 49 -4.43 -3.07 -9.67
CA GLN A 49 -4.93 -3.11 -8.31
C GLN A 49 -3.81 -3.39 -7.31
N HIS A 50 -3.78 -2.62 -6.23
CA HIS A 50 -2.87 -2.82 -5.11
C HIS A 50 -3.59 -3.43 -3.91
N PHE A 51 -3.01 -4.48 -3.33
CA PHE A 51 -3.42 -5.14 -2.10
C PHE A 51 -2.42 -4.80 -1.00
N HIS A 52 -2.74 -3.80 -0.19
CA HIS A 52 -1.89 -3.37 0.91
C HIS A 52 -2.25 -4.08 2.22
N VAL A 53 -1.27 -4.72 2.84
CA VAL A 53 -1.37 -5.30 4.19
C VAL A 53 -0.53 -4.46 5.14
N PHE A 54 -1.21 -3.65 5.96
CA PHE A 54 -0.56 -2.79 6.94
C PHE A 54 -0.35 -3.51 8.27
N ILE A 55 0.91 -3.70 8.65
CA ILE A 55 1.27 -4.37 9.92
C ILE A 55 1.23 -3.36 11.06
N ARG A 56 0.67 -3.78 12.20
CA ARG A 56 0.58 -2.97 13.43
C ARG A 56 1.13 -3.73 14.65
N LEU A 57 2.33 -4.26 14.53
CA LEU A 57 3.08 -4.86 15.64
C LEU A 57 4.09 -3.83 16.20
N SER A 58 4.95 -4.27 17.13
CA SER A 58 6.13 -3.48 17.50
C SER A 58 7.05 -3.24 16.29
N GLU A 59 7.94 -2.25 16.37
CA GLU A 59 8.83 -1.89 15.26
C GLU A 59 9.67 -3.09 14.76
N ASP A 60 10.30 -3.81 15.70
CA ASP A 60 11.13 -4.97 15.41
C ASP A 60 10.31 -6.13 14.82
N ALA A 61 9.15 -6.42 15.41
CA ALA A 61 8.27 -7.48 14.93
C ALA A 61 7.67 -7.17 13.56
N SER A 62 7.38 -5.89 13.29
CA SER A 62 6.86 -5.47 11.99
C SER A 62 7.93 -5.55 10.91
N THR A 63 9.17 -5.13 11.22
CA THR A 63 10.33 -5.24 10.31
C THR A 63 10.60 -6.71 9.98
N ALA A 64 10.69 -7.57 11.00
CA ALA A 64 10.92 -9.00 10.82
C ALA A 64 9.82 -9.69 9.99
N LEU A 65 8.55 -9.28 10.15
CA LEU A 65 7.44 -9.84 9.37
C LEU A 65 7.50 -9.39 7.91
N VAL A 66 7.90 -8.13 7.63
CA VAL A 66 8.15 -7.67 6.26
C VAL A 66 9.30 -8.47 5.64
N ASP A 67 10.41 -8.67 6.35
CA ASP A 67 11.56 -9.43 5.86
C ASP A 67 11.21 -10.90 5.56
N GLN A 68 10.50 -11.54 6.47
CA GLN A 68 10.01 -12.91 6.28
C GLN A 68 9.10 -13.01 5.05
N THR A 69 8.18 -12.05 4.88
CA THR A 69 7.26 -12.06 3.74
C THR A 69 8.00 -11.76 2.44
N ALA A 70 8.99 -10.87 2.45
CA ALA A 70 9.83 -10.58 1.29
C ALA A 70 10.60 -11.82 0.83
N ALA A 71 11.16 -12.59 1.78
CA ALA A 71 11.81 -13.86 1.50
C ALA A 71 10.85 -14.88 0.88
N LEU A 72 9.61 -15.00 1.40
CA LEU A 72 8.58 -15.87 0.83
C LEU A 72 8.13 -15.44 -0.57
N MET A 73 8.09 -14.13 -0.83
CA MET A 73 7.76 -13.57 -2.13
C MET A 73 8.92 -13.64 -3.12
N GLY A 74 10.16 -13.82 -2.65
CA GLY A 74 11.37 -13.78 -3.46
C GLY A 74 11.72 -12.37 -3.95
N VAL A 75 11.40 -11.35 -3.16
CA VAL A 75 11.65 -9.93 -3.50
C VAL A 75 12.56 -9.29 -2.46
N GLN A 76 13.20 -8.18 -2.83
CA GLN A 76 13.94 -7.35 -1.89
C GLN A 76 12.99 -6.42 -1.15
N VAL A 77 13.36 -6.07 0.08
CA VAL A 77 12.64 -5.07 0.86
C VAL A 77 13.08 -3.67 0.42
N THR A 78 12.12 -2.76 0.34
CA THR A 78 12.36 -1.34 0.17
C THR A 78 12.33 -0.66 1.53
N ASP A 79 13.42 0.02 1.88
CA ASP A 79 13.56 0.79 3.12
C ASP A 79 13.61 2.29 2.83
N ASP A 80 12.43 2.91 2.77
CA ASP A 80 12.32 4.36 2.58
C ASP A 80 12.28 5.12 3.91
N ARG A 81 12.52 4.46 5.04
CA ARG A 81 12.41 5.09 6.37
C ARG A 81 13.34 6.29 6.54
N GLN A 82 14.50 6.28 5.88
CA GLN A 82 15.46 7.39 5.91
C GLN A 82 14.91 8.67 5.26
N CYS A 83 14.04 8.53 4.26
CA CYS A 83 13.41 9.64 3.54
C CYS A 83 12.00 9.97 4.07
N GLY A 84 11.62 9.38 5.20
CA GLY A 84 10.29 9.54 5.79
C GLY A 84 9.20 8.65 5.19
N GLY A 85 9.59 7.63 4.42
CA GLY A 85 8.71 6.67 3.77
C GLY A 85 8.35 5.47 4.62
N HIS A 86 8.21 4.31 3.98
CA HIS A 86 7.73 3.08 4.60
C HIS A 86 8.79 1.99 4.51
N TYR A 87 8.64 0.96 5.34
CA TYR A 87 9.39 -0.28 5.20
C TYR A 87 8.45 -1.33 4.61
N PHE A 88 8.70 -1.74 3.37
CA PHE A 88 7.73 -2.57 2.66
C PHE A 88 8.38 -3.53 1.68
N ALA A 89 7.65 -4.60 1.38
CA ALA A 89 7.98 -5.52 0.31
C ALA A 89 6.75 -5.70 -0.57
N GLU A 90 6.97 -5.70 -1.88
CA GLU A 90 5.89 -5.87 -2.84
C GLU A 90 6.25 -6.83 -3.95
N ARG A 91 5.23 -7.49 -4.48
CA ARG A 91 5.34 -8.36 -5.64
C ARG A 91 4.13 -8.18 -6.54
N THR A 92 4.41 -8.06 -7.84
CA THR A 92 3.39 -7.85 -8.87
C THR A 92 3.14 -9.14 -9.67
N PHE A 93 1.85 -9.47 -9.85
CA PHE A 93 1.32 -10.55 -10.67
C PHE A 93 0.46 -9.95 -11.77
N GLY A 94 1.02 -9.75 -12.97
CA GLY A 94 0.34 -9.01 -14.03
C GLY A 94 0.08 -7.57 -13.62
N ARG A 95 -1.19 -7.18 -13.48
CA ARG A 95 -1.61 -5.85 -12.99
C ARG A 95 -2.04 -5.82 -11.52
N ILE A 96 -1.77 -6.90 -10.77
CA ILE A 96 -2.13 -7.01 -9.37
C ILE A 96 -0.87 -6.98 -8.52
N THR A 97 -0.73 -5.98 -7.65
CA THR A 97 0.41 -5.86 -6.73
C THR A 97 -0.01 -6.22 -5.32
N TYR A 98 0.67 -7.18 -4.71
CA TYR A 98 0.57 -7.45 -3.28
C TYR A 98 1.70 -6.74 -2.56
N SER A 99 1.39 -5.98 -1.51
CA SER A 99 2.35 -5.19 -0.75
C SER A 99 2.10 -5.37 0.75
N ILE A 100 3.16 -5.70 1.48
CA ILE A 100 3.15 -5.70 2.95
C ILE A 100 3.93 -4.48 3.43
N VAL A 101 3.28 -3.65 4.26
CA VAL A 101 3.78 -2.33 4.61
C VAL A 101 3.84 -2.17 6.12
N HIS A 102 5.02 -1.78 6.60
CA HIS A 102 5.23 -1.26 7.93
C HIS A 102 5.43 0.27 7.85
N ILE A 103 4.63 0.98 8.64
CA ILE A 103 4.71 2.45 8.79
C ILE A 103 5.22 2.72 10.21
N PRO A 104 6.41 3.30 10.38
CA PRO A 104 6.96 3.61 11.70
C PRO A 104 6.03 4.49 12.54
N GLU A 105 6.01 4.27 13.85
CA GLU A 105 5.09 4.96 14.78
C GLU A 105 5.28 6.49 14.75
N ARG A 106 6.52 6.94 14.59
CA ARG A 106 6.85 8.37 14.41
C ARG A 106 6.05 8.97 13.24
N HIS A 107 6.03 8.31 12.08
CA HIS A 107 5.32 8.80 10.90
C HIS A 107 3.81 8.74 11.06
N ARG A 108 3.29 7.74 11.78
CA ARG A 108 1.86 7.71 12.13
C ARG A 108 1.48 8.91 12.99
N ARG A 109 2.31 9.28 13.97
CA ARG A 109 2.10 10.47 14.81
C ARG A 109 2.16 11.76 14.01
N GLU A 110 3.16 11.91 13.13
CA GLU A 110 3.27 13.07 12.23
C GLU A 110 2.04 13.18 11.30
N SER A 111 1.62 12.06 10.69
CA SER A 111 0.43 12.00 9.84
C SER A 111 -0.85 12.36 10.61
N ARG A 112 -1.01 11.85 11.84
CA ARG A 112 -2.14 12.18 12.70
C ARG A 112 -2.14 13.65 13.11
N ALA A 113 -0.98 14.21 13.42
CA ALA A 113 -0.85 15.63 13.73
C ALA A 113 -1.23 16.49 12.51
N ARG A 114 -0.76 16.15 11.31
CA ARG A 114 -1.15 16.82 10.06
C ARG A 114 -2.66 16.74 9.83
N ARG A 115 -3.23 15.53 9.88
CA ARG A 115 -4.69 15.32 9.70
C ARG A 115 -5.55 16.05 10.71
N SER A 116 -5.04 16.32 11.93
CA SER A 116 -5.78 17.07 12.93
C SER A 116 -5.99 18.55 12.56
N TYR A 117 -5.20 19.08 11.62
CA TYR A 117 -5.36 20.42 11.06
C TYR A 117 -6.18 20.47 9.77
N ASP A 118 -6.40 19.34 9.08
CA ASP A 118 -7.08 19.32 7.77
C ASP A 118 -8.49 19.91 7.84
N SER A 119 -9.22 19.69 8.95
CA SER A 119 -10.56 20.25 9.15
C SER A 119 -10.59 21.78 9.30
N ASN A 120 -9.45 22.41 9.58
CA ASN A 120 -9.33 23.85 9.71
C ASN A 120 -8.99 24.55 8.37
N ILE A 121 -8.70 23.77 7.31
CA ILE A 121 -8.36 24.30 6.00
C ILE A 121 -9.66 24.57 5.24
N VAL A 122 -10.04 25.85 5.13
CA VAL A 122 -11.10 26.32 4.24
C VAL A 122 -10.44 26.86 2.98
N LEU A 123 -10.63 26.17 1.86
CA LEU A 123 -10.23 26.70 0.57
C LEU A 123 -11.22 27.79 0.17
N ASP A 124 -10.71 28.94 -0.21
CA ASP A 124 -11.52 30.00 -0.81
C ASP A 124 -12.04 29.48 -2.17
N PRO A 125 -13.35 29.25 -2.32
CA PRO A 125 -13.90 28.68 -3.56
C PRO A 125 -13.70 29.59 -4.77
N ASP A 126 -13.42 30.88 -4.57
CA ASP A 126 -13.30 31.86 -5.65
C ASP A 126 -11.84 32.08 -6.11
N ALA A 127 -10.85 31.53 -5.41
CA ALA A 127 -9.43 31.72 -5.72
C ALA A 127 -8.96 31.05 -7.03
N ASP A 128 -9.70 30.04 -7.52
CA ASP A 128 -9.36 29.34 -8.77
C ASP A 128 -9.93 30.02 -10.03
N MET A 129 -10.86 30.96 -9.89
CA MET A 129 -11.49 31.65 -11.02
C MET A 129 -10.65 32.82 -11.56
N ASP A 130 -9.75 33.39 -10.76
CA ASP A 130 -9.01 34.61 -11.09
C ASP A 130 -7.78 34.38 -11.99
N ARG A 131 -7.37 33.12 -12.22
CA ARG A 131 -6.21 32.79 -13.07
C ARG A 131 -6.52 32.58 -14.55
N SER A 132 -7.79 32.64 -14.95
CA SER A 132 -8.20 32.44 -16.35
C SER A 132 -8.48 33.74 -17.11
N ILE A 133 -8.60 34.88 -16.42
CA ILE A 133 -9.04 36.15 -17.03
C ILE A 133 -7.88 37.03 -17.54
N ASP A 134 -6.62 36.76 -17.16
CA ASP A 134 -5.51 37.66 -17.49
C ASP A 134 -4.78 37.34 -18.81
N ARG A 135 -5.28 36.40 -19.63
CA ARG A 135 -4.68 36.07 -20.94
C ARG A 135 -5.22 36.84 -22.14
N ASP A 136 -6.30 37.61 -21.98
CA ASP A 136 -6.97 38.30 -23.11
C ASP A 136 -6.77 39.83 -23.13
N ARG A 137 -5.84 40.39 -22.33
CA ARG A 137 -5.68 41.86 -22.23
C ARG A 137 -4.60 42.51 -23.12
N PHE A 138 -4.07 41.81 -24.12
CA PHE A 138 -3.14 42.41 -25.09
C PHE A 138 -3.54 42.10 -26.55
N GLY A 139 -4.61 42.75 -26.99
CA GLY A 139 -4.99 42.85 -28.40
C GLY A 139 -5.54 44.23 -28.71
N GLY A 140 -4.66 45.17 -29.10
CA GLY A 140 -5.09 46.44 -29.67
C GLY A 140 -4.10 47.59 -29.50
N PHE A 141 -3.13 47.71 -30.42
CA PHE A 141 -2.66 49.00 -30.92
C PHE A 141 -2.37 48.88 -32.42
N ALA A 142 -2.76 49.95 -33.12
CA ALA A 142 -2.84 50.12 -34.57
C ALA A 142 -1.51 49.99 -35.32
#